data_AF-A0A7Y4TET8-F1
#
_entry.id   AF-A0A7Y4TET8-F1
#
_cell.length_a   1.000
_cell.length_b   1.000
_cell.length_c   1.000
_cell.angle_alpha   90.00
_cell.angle_beta   90.00
_cell.angle_gamma   90.00
#
_symmetry.space_group_name_H-M   'P 1'
#
loop_
_entity.id
_entity.type
_entity.pdbx_description
1 polymer ?
#
loop_
_entity_poly.entity_id
_entity_poly.type
_entity_poly.pdbx_seq_one_letter_code
_entity_poly.pdbx_strand_id
1 'polypeptide(L)'
;MRDLPRAFTAASMPHGVSDVRVFCGGCLVVGAAAYEDEPGAPGRLAAHPAFADWPLVVVTDEPARAAASPMNFLWTTFTRFEPAADIHAAERHIVRNHVAFRGPIVIDARLKPWYPRELSCRDDTAATVSRRWREYFPGGGVEMGDSERASLD
;
A
#
# COMPACT_ATOMS: atom_id res chain seq x y z
N MET A 1 26.99 -8.08 -0.66
CA MET A 1 25.82 -7.30 -0.17
C MET A 1 25.44 -6.33 -1.28
N ARG A 2 24.18 -6.29 -1.71
CA ARG A 2 23.73 -5.37 -2.78
C ARG A 2 23.37 -4.03 -2.13
N ASP A 3 23.86 -2.92 -2.68
CA ASP A 3 23.45 -1.59 -2.24
C ASP A 3 22.04 -1.29 -2.78
N LEU A 4 21.18 -0.70 -1.95
CA LEU A 4 19.76 -0.51 -2.26
C LEU A 4 19.41 0.98 -2.24
N PRO A 5 18.61 1.47 -3.22
CA PRO A 5 18.25 2.87 -3.28
C PRO A 5 17.40 3.28 -2.08
N ARG A 6 17.64 4.50 -1.57
CA ARG A 6 16.96 5.08 -0.40
C ARG A 6 16.34 6.44 -0.65
N ALA A 7 16.51 6.97 -1.87
CA ALA A 7 15.93 8.23 -2.32
C ALA A 7 15.42 8.04 -3.74
N PHE A 8 14.18 8.47 -4.00
CA PHE A 8 13.58 8.42 -5.32
C PHE A 8 13.78 9.75 -6.04
N THR A 9 14.27 9.69 -7.27
CA THR A 9 14.41 10.84 -8.17
C THR A 9 14.06 10.42 -9.59
N ALA A 10 13.23 11.20 -10.28
CA ALA A 10 12.89 10.97 -11.67
C ALA A 10 12.86 12.30 -12.44
N ALA A 11 13.27 12.28 -13.71
CA ALA A 11 13.24 13.47 -14.57
C ALA A 11 11.81 13.96 -14.84
N SER A 12 10.85 13.03 -14.89
CA SER A 12 9.43 13.30 -14.94
C SER A 12 8.67 12.20 -14.20
N MET A 13 7.54 12.58 -13.61
CA MET A 13 6.65 11.61 -12.97
C MET A 13 5.96 10.74 -14.04
N PRO A 14 5.92 9.41 -13.88
CA PRO A 14 5.18 8.55 -14.79
C PRO A 14 3.70 8.94 -14.83
N HIS A 15 3.05 8.78 -15.98
CA HIS A 15 1.62 9.03 -16.13
C HIS A 15 0.79 8.31 -15.05
N GLY A 16 -0.22 8.98 -14.52
CA GLY A 16 -1.14 8.42 -13.53
C GLY A 16 -0.54 8.18 -12.15
N VAL A 17 0.73 8.53 -11.90
CA VAL A 17 1.35 8.49 -10.56
C VAL A 17 1.06 9.79 -9.82
N SER A 18 0.49 9.68 -8.62
CA SER A 18 0.10 10.81 -7.77
C SER A 18 1.11 11.11 -6.66
N ASP A 19 1.77 10.09 -6.12
CA ASP A 19 2.77 10.22 -5.05
C ASP A 19 3.77 9.06 -5.11
N VAL A 20 4.99 9.28 -4.62
CA VAL A 20 6.02 8.24 -4.48
C VAL A 20 6.73 8.43 -3.15
N ARG A 21 6.67 7.40 -2.30
CA ARG A 21 7.30 7.36 -0.98
C ARG A 21 8.31 6.24 -0.92
N VAL A 22 9.45 6.50 -0.27
CA VAL A 22 10.40 5.44 0.08
C VAL A 22 9.98 4.88 1.44
N PHE A 23 9.61 3.60 1.49
CA PHE A 23 9.31 2.93 2.74
C PHE A 23 10.59 2.46 3.43
N CYS A 24 11.45 1.76 2.68
CA CYS A 24 12.77 1.36 3.13
C CYS A 24 13.71 1.20 1.93
N GLY A 25 14.98 0.83 2.18
CA GLY A 25 15.95 0.63 1.10
C GLY A 25 15.45 -0.39 0.07
N GLY A 26 15.27 0.03 -1.18
CA GLY A 26 14.79 -0.82 -2.27
C GLY A 26 13.27 -1.05 -2.33
N CYS A 27 12.47 -0.36 -1.49
CA CYS A 27 11.01 -0.48 -1.48
C CYS A 27 10.34 0.89 -1.63
N LEU A 28 9.56 1.05 -2.71
CA LEU A 28 8.68 2.21 -2.90
C LEU A 28 7.23 1.88 -2.56
N VAL A 29 6.51 2.91 -2.14
CA VAL A 29 5.05 2.97 -2.10
C VAL A 29 4.61 4.05 -3.07
N VAL A 30 3.77 3.70 -4.05
CA VAL A 30 3.39 4.54 -5.18
C VAL A 30 1.89 4.72 -5.20
N GLY A 31 1.46 5.98 -5.20
CA GLY A 31 0.09 6.36 -5.50
C GLY A 31 -0.15 6.33 -7.00
N ALA A 32 -1.22 5.67 -7.43
CA ALA A 32 -1.65 5.65 -8.83
C ALA A 32 -3.15 5.92 -8.95
N ALA A 33 -3.67 6.04 -10.18
CA ALA A 33 -5.10 6.06 -10.45
C ALA A 33 -5.79 4.84 -9.79
N ALA A 34 -7.07 5.00 -9.43
CA ALA A 34 -7.85 3.94 -8.81
C ALA A 34 -7.86 2.68 -9.70
N TYR A 35 -8.06 1.50 -9.09
CA TYR A 35 -8.08 0.24 -9.83
C TYR A 35 -9.06 0.27 -11.01
N GLU A 36 -10.25 0.82 -10.82
CA GLU A 36 -11.31 0.88 -11.85
C GLU A 36 -10.93 1.75 -13.04
N ASP A 37 -10.21 2.85 -12.81
CA ASP A 37 -9.81 3.78 -13.85
C ASP A 37 -8.65 3.21 -14.69
N GLU A 38 -7.74 2.47 -14.05
CA GLU A 38 -6.59 1.87 -14.72
C GLU A 38 -6.18 0.53 -14.10
N PRO A 39 -6.85 -0.59 -14.45
CA PRO A 39 -6.47 -1.93 -13.95
C PRO A 39 -5.04 -2.32 -14.36
N GLY A 40 -4.57 -1.82 -15.51
CA GLY A 40 -3.24 -2.13 -16.06
C GLY A 40 -2.07 -1.34 -15.47
N ALA A 41 -2.32 -0.39 -14.55
CA ALA A 41 -1.29 0.49 -14.00
C ALA A 41 -0.06 -0.26 -13.44
N PRO A 42 -0.18 -1.34 -12.66
CA PRO A 42 0.98 -2.02 -12.06
C PRO A 42 1.91 -2.62 -13.11
N GLY A 43 1.37 -3.18 -14.20
CA GLY A 43 2.17 -3.71 -15.31
C GLY A 43 2.94 -2.62 -16.05
N ARG A 44 2.29 -1.48 -16.30
CA ARG A 44 2.92 -0.30 -16.90
C ARG A 44 4.03 0.26 -16.01
N LEU A 45 3.78 0.37 -14.70
CA LEU A 45 4.76 0.86 -13.73
C LEU A 45 5.95 -0.10 -13.63
N ALA A 46 5.71 -1.42 -13.65
CA ALA A 46 6.79 -2.41 -13.65
C ALA A 46 7.74 -2.27 -14.85
N ALA A 47 7.22 -1.88 -16.01
CA ALA A 47 8.02 -1.64 -17.22
C ALA A 47 8.65 -0.23 -17.29
N HIS A 48 8.32 0.67 -16.34
CA HIS A 48 8.71 2.08 -16.46
C HIS A 48 10.16 2.32 -15.96
N PRO A 49 11.02 3.02 -16.73
CA PRO A 49 12.42 3.22 -16.37
C PRO A 49 12.67 3.87 -15.01
N ALA A 50 11.76 4.77 -14.57
CA ALA A 50 11.87 5.43 -13.27
C ALA A 50 11.92 4.46 -12.06
N PHE A 51 11.44 3.23 -12.22
CA PHE A 51 11.40 2.23 -11.15
C PHE A 51 12.38 1.06 -11.36
N ALA A 52 13.19 1.09 -12.43
CA ALA A 52 14.04 -0.04 -12.81
C ALA A 52 15.03 -0.48 -11.71
N ASP A 53 15.54 0.48 -10.92
CA ASP A 53 16.51 0.22 -9.86
C ASP A 53 15.89 -0.18 -8.51
N TRP A 54 14.56 -0.20 -8.42
CA TRP A 54 13.83 -0.51 -7.18
C TRP A 54 13.34 -1.96 -7.18
N PRO A 55 13.88 -2.85 -6.33
CA PRO A 55 13.47 -4.25 -6.32
C PRO A 55 11.97 -4.47 -6.08
N LEU A 56 11.36 -3.64 -5.22
CA LEU A 56 9.96 -3.73 -4.84
C LEU A 56 9.26 -2.37 -4.95
N VAL A 57 8.07 -2.38 -5.55
CA VAL A 57 7.15 -1.24 -5.60
C VAL A 57 5.78 -1.73 -5.17
N VAL A 58 5.16 -1.05 -4.20
CA VAL A 58 3.77 -1.29 -3.81
C VAL A 58 2.91 -0.16 -4.35
N VAL A 59 1.87 -0.49 -5.11
CA VAL A 59 0.90 0.48 -5.62
C VAL A 59 -0.29 0.51 -4.69
N THR A 60 -0.74 1.68 -4.27
CA THR A 60 -1.85 1.82 -3.33
C THR A 60 -2.59 3.15 -3.51
N ASP A 61 -3.83 3.23 -3.05
CA ASP A 61 -4.61 4.47 -3.02
C ASP A 61 -4.18 5.42 -1.89
N GLU A 62 -3.45 4.90 -0.87
CA GLU A 62 -3.09 5.65 0.35
C GLU A 62 -1.56 5.66 0.61
N PRO A 63 -0.74 6.17 -0.32
CA PRO A 63 0.72 6.00 -0.29
C PRO A 63 1.38 6.63 0.95
N ALA A 64 0.87 7.78 1.41
CA ALA A 64 1.39 8.44 2.60
C ALA A 64 1.12 7.63 3.88
N ARG A 65 -0.09 7.04 4.02
CA ARG A 65 -0.46 6.20 5.17
C ARG A 65 0.36 4.92 5.18
N ALA A 66 0.41 4.22 4.05
CA ALA A 66 1.16 2.96 3.93
C ALA A 66 2.65 3.14 4.24
N ALA A 67 3.26 4.28 3.89
CA ALA A 67 4.67 4.53 4.19
C ALA A 67 4.94 5.06 5.62
N ALA A 68 3.90 5.40 6.41
CA ALA A 68 4.07 6.07 7.69
C ALA A 68 4.65 5.16 8.79
N SER A 69 4.32 3.86 8.78
CA SER A 69 4.81 2.89 9.75
C SER A 69 4.90 1.49 9.13
N PRO A 70 5.73 0.57 9.67
CA PRO A 70 5.76 -0.81 9.21
C PRO A 70 4.41 -1.51 9.34
N MET A 71 3.62 -1.18 10.37
CA MET A 71 2.29 -1.76 10.56
C MET A 71 1.33 -1.32 9.44
N ASN A 72 1.29 -0.02 9.14
CA ASN A 72 0.49 0.50 8.02
C ASN A 72 0.92 -0.11 6.69
N PHE A 73 2.23 -0.23 6.44
CA PHE A 73 2.74 -0.85 5.24
C PHE A 73 2.25 -2.30 5.09
N LEU A 74 2.41 -3.11 6.14
CA LEU A 74 1.99 -4.52 6.12
C LEU A 74 0.47 -4.64 5.95
N TRP A 75 -0.30 -3.85 6.71
CA TRP A 75 -1.76 -3.86 6.63
C TRP A 75 -2.24 -3.47 5.23
N THR A 76 -1.84 -2.31 4.71
CA THR A 76 -2.26 -1.84 3.39
C THR A 76 -1.83 -2.81 2.29
N THR A 77 -0.59 -3.30 2.33
CA THR A 77 -0.04 -4.17 1.28
C THR A 77 -0.73 -5.53 1.25
N PHE A 78 -0.91 -6.18 2.41
CA PHE A 78 -1.29 -7.59 2.44
C PHE A 78 -2.77 -7.86 2.72
N THR A 79 -3.56 -6.86 3.09
CA THR A 79 -5.03 -7.01 3.23
C THR A 79 -5.80 -6.69 1.94
N ARG A 80 -5.15 -6.00 0.98
CA ARG A 80 -5.74 -5.61 -0.31
C ARG A 80 -5.11 -6.31 -1.52
N PHE A 81 -4.40 -7.41 -1.27
CA PHE A 81 -3.56 -8.12 -2.24
C PHE A 81 -4.02 -9.57 -2.43
N GLU A 82 -4.26 -9.94 -3.68
CA GLU A 82 -4.47 -11.31 -4.11
C GLU A 82 -3.19 -11.85 -4.79
N PRO A 83 -2.47 -12.83 -4.18
CA PRO A 83 -1.15 -13.24 -4.66
C PRO A 83 -1.06 -13.69 -6.12
N ALA A 84 -2.12 -14.26 -6.68
CA ALA A 84 -2.09 -14.76 -8.06
C ALA A 84 -2.38 -13.66 -9.10
N ALA A 85 -3.21 -12.67 -8.77
CA ALA A 85 -3.59 -11.60 -9.69
C ALA A 85 -2.71 -10.33 -9.57
N ASP A 86 -2.25 -10.00 -8.36
CA ASP A 86 -1.71 -8.67 -8.05
C ASP A 86 -0.18 -8.58 -8.02
N ILE A 87 0.52 -9.66 -8.40
CA ILE A 87 1.98 -9.63 -8.59
C ILE A 87 2.30 -9.31 -10.04
N HIS A 88 3.01 -8.21 -10.23
CA HIS A 88 3.55 -7.76 -11.50
C HIS A 88 5.06 -7.66 -11.47
N ALA A 89 5.67 -7.68 -12.65
CA ALA A 89 7.10 -7.58 -12.81
C ALA A 89 7.42 -6.98 -14.18
N ALA A 90 8.61 -6.39 -14.32
CA ALA A 90 9.10 -5.88 -15.59
C ALA A 90 9.19 -6.98 -16.66
N GLU A 91 9.54 -8.19 -16.23
CA GLU A 91 9.64 -9.36 -17.09
C GLU A 91 9.09 -10.60 -16.35
N ARG A 92 8.40 -11.46 -17.09
CA ARG A 92 7.90 -12.76 -16.62
C ARG A 92 8.29 -13.82 -17.64
N HIS A 93 8.88 -14.93 -17.20
CA HIS A 93 9.21 -16.05 -18.08
C HIS A 93 9.01 -17.37 -17.36
N ILE A 94 8.83 -18.45 -18.13
CA ILE A 94 8.62 -19.79 -17.58
C ILE A 94 9.95 -20.53 -17.55
N VAL A 95 10.38 -20.96 -16.36
CA VAL A 95 11.52 -21.85 -16.16
C VAL A 95 10.99 -23.24 -15.82
N ARG A 96 10.98 -24.13 -16.81
CA ARG A 96 10.29 -25.44 -16.77
C ARG A 96 8.78 -25.28 -16.56
N ASN A 97 8.25 -25.59 -15.38
CA ASN A 97 6.85 -25.41 -15.00
C ASN A 97 6.66 -24.30 -13.96
N HIS A 98 7.68 -23.48 -13.70
CA HIS A 98 7.63 -22.39 -12.71
C HIS A 98 7.59 -21.04 -13.41
N VAL A 99 6.74 -20.13 -12.93
CA VAL A 99 6.76 -18.72 -13.34
C VAL A 99 7.89 -18.03 -12.58
N ALA A 100 8.83 -17.43 -13.32
CA ALA A 100 9.92 -16.63 -12.79
C ALA A 100 9.72 -15.16 -13.16
N PHE A 101 10.14 -14.27 -12.26
CA PHE A 101 9.98 -12.83 -12.39
C PHE A 101 11.34 -12.13 -12.38
N ARG A 102 11.47 -11.09 -13.21
CA ARG A 102 12.59 -10.15 -13.16
C ARG A 102 12.10 -8.78 -12.73
N GLY A 103 12.79 -8.22 -11.74
CA GLY A 103 12.39 -6.96 -11.11
C GLY A 103 12.43 -5.74 -12.05
N PRO A 104 11.82 -4.62 -11.63
CA PRO A 104 11.09 -4.41 -10.37
C PRO A 104 9.88 -5.35 -10.21
N ILE A 105 9.65 -5.85 -8.99
CA ILE A 105 8.38 -6.50 -8.62
C ILE A 105 7.42 -5.39 -8.18
N VAL A 106 6.20 -5.43 -8.71
CA VAL A 106 5.14 -4.49 -8.38
C VAL A 106 3.98 -5.24 -7.76
N ILE A 107 3.57 -4.86 -6.56
CA ILE A 107 2.39 -5.38 -5.88
C ILE A 107 1.25 -4.37 -6.03
N ASP A 108 0.13 -4.79 -6.60
CA ASP A 108 -1.08 -3.96 -6.61
C ASP A 108 -1.86 -4.13 -5.30
N ALA A 109 -1.76 -3.16 -4.41
CA ALA A 109 -2.49 -3.09 -3.15
C ALA A 109 -3.60 -2.01 -3.17
N ARG A 110 -4.05 -1.60 -4.36
CA ARG A 110 -5.22 -0.73 -4.50
C ARG A 110 -6.49 -1.48 -4.13
N LEU A 111 -7.50 -0.75 -3.67
CA LEU A 111 -8.81 -1.31 -3.38
C LEU A 111 -9.50 -1.76 -4.68
N LYS A 112 -9.89 -3.03 -4.77
CA LYS A 112 -10.63 -3.55 -5.91
C LYS A 112 -12.14 -3.49 -5.66
N PRO A 113 -12.97 -3.30 -6.72
CA PRO A 113 -14.42 -3.09 -6.57
C PRO A 113 -15.17 -4.24 -5.90
N TRP A 114 -14.61 -5.45 -5.99
CA TRP A 114 -15.20 -6.65 -5.40
C TRP A 114 -14.80 -6.86 -3.94
N TYR A 115 -13.90 -6.05 -3.38
CA TYR A 115 -13.64 -6.10 -1.95
C TYR A 115 -14.76 -5.43 -1.16
N PRO A 116 -15.10 -5.97 0.02
CA PRO A 116 -16.03 -5.31 0.90
C PRO A 116 -15.48 -3.93 1.25
N ARG A 117 -16.39 -2.95 1.36
CA ARG A 117 -16.02 -1.63 1.87
C ARG A 117 -15.46 -1.77 3.28
N GLU A 118 -14.56 -0.85 3.61
CA GLU A 118 -14.02 -0.73 4.96
C GLU A 118 -15.18 -0.59 5.97
N LEU A 119 -15.04 -1.29 7.10
CA LEU A 119 -16.04 -1.26 8.16
C LEU A 119 -15.85 0.03 8.96
N SER A 120 -16.81 0.93 8.88
CA SER A 120 -16.86 2.11 9.73
C SER A 120 -17.82 1.92 10.90
N CYS A 121 -17.53 2.60 12.01
CA CYS A 121 -18.47 2.64 13.12
C CYS A 121 -19.66 3.54 12.77
N ARG A 122 -20.83 3.20 13.31
CA ARG A 122 -21.99 4.10 13.25
C ARG A 122 -21.69 5.36 14.08
N ASP A 123 -21.86 6.54 13.50
CA ASP A 123 -21.48 7.83 14.11
C ASP A 123 -22.04 8.03 15.53
N ASP A 124 -23.29 7.65 15.76
CA ASP A 124 -23.96 7.79 17.06
C ASP A 124 -23.37 6.86 18.12
N THR A 125 -22.95 5.66 17.71
CA THR A 125 -22.26 4.69 18.55
C THR A 125 -20.85 5.18 18.87
N ALA A 126 -20.10 5.62 17.85
CA ALA A 126 -18.75 6.14 18.02
C ALA A 126 -18.74 7.36 18.96
N ALA A 127 -19.69 8.29 18.79
CA ALA A 127 -19.85 9.45 19.66
C ALA A 127 -20.21 9.06 21.10
N THR A 128 -21.05 8.03 21.27
CA THR A 128 -21.41 7.52 22.61
C THR A 128 -20.22 6.89 23.31
N VAL A 129 -19.43 6.08 22.61
CA VAL A 129 -18.21 5.46 23.17
C VAL A 129 -17.19 6.53 23.52
N SER A 130 -16.94 7.47 22.63
CA SER A 130 -16.00 8.58 22.84
C SER A 130 -16.39 9.41 24.08
N ARG A 131 -17.68 9.77 24.21
CA ARG A 131 -18.20 10.53 25.35
C ARG A 131 -18.04 9.77 26.67
N ARG A 132 -18.27 8.47 26.66
CA ARG A 132 -18.30 7.62 27.86
C ARG A 132 -16.97 6.90 28.14
N TRP A 133 -15.91 7.19 27.39
CA TRP A 133 -14.64 6.45 27.49
C TRP A 133 -14.07 6.40 28.91
N ARG A 134 -14.12 7.53 29.63
CA ARG A 134 -13.68 7.63 31.03
C ARG A 134 -14.57 6.87 32.01
N GLU A 135 -15.84 6.66 31.69
CA GLU A 135 -16.74 5.83 32.49
C GLU A 135 -16.40 4.34 32.32
N TYR A 136 -16.04 3.92 31.11
CA TYR A 136 -15.67 2.54 30.81
C TYR A 136 -14.28 2.18 31.34
N PHE A 137 -13.36 3.14 31.34
CA PHE A 137 -11.98 2.98 31.83
C PHE A 137 -11.67 3.95 32.99
N PRO A 138 -12.30 3.75 34.17
CA PRO A 138 -12.21 4.70 35.28
C PRO A 138 -10.82 4.79 35.92
N GLY A 139 -9.96 3.77 35.74
CA GLY A 139 -8.60 3.75 36.27
C GLY A 139 -7.63 4.68 35.53
N GLY A 140 -8.01 5.23 34.37
CA GLY A 140 -7.07 5.87 33.45
C GLY A 140 -6.06 4.86 32.88
N GLY A 141 -5.32 5.24 31.84
CA GLY A 141 -4.29 4.37 31.23
C GLY A 141 -4.73 3.63 29.95
N VAL A 142 -5.95 3.84 29.49
CA VAL A 142 -6.38 3.46 28.14
C VAL A 142 -6.75 4.73 27.37
N GLU A 143 -5.91 5.10 26.42
CA GLU A 143 -6.17 6.25 25.54
C GLU A 143 -7.27 5.92 24.53
N MET A 144 -8.07 6.93 24.17
CA MET A 144 -9.11 6.74 23.16
C MET A 144 -8.46 6.72 21.78
N GLY A 145 -8.57 5.58 21.08
CA GLY A 145 -8.13 5.45 19.69
C GLY A 145 -9.10 6.09 18.69
N ASP A 146 -8.62 6.24 17.46
CA ASP A 146 -9.44 6.62 16.30
C ASP A 146 -9.83 5.34 15.53
N SER A 147 -11.15 5.06 15.48
CA SER A 147 -11.68 3.86 14.82
C SER A 147 -11.52 3.89 13.30
N GLU A 148 -11.44 5.06 12.68
CA GLU A 148 -11.34 5.23 11.24
C GLU A 148 -9.87 5.18 10.77
N ARG A 149 -8.93 5.60 11.64
CA ARG A 149 -7.50 5.53 11.35
C ARG A 149 -6.83 4.23 11.78
N ALA A 150 -7.57 3.34 12.44
CA ALA A 150 -7.07 2.11 13.06
C ALA A 150 -5.91 2.30 14.06
N SER A 151 -5.59 3.56 14.44
CA SER A 151 -4.52 3.92 15.38
C SER A 151 -3.19 3.17 15.12
N LEU A 152 -2.83 2.95 13.85
CA LEU A 152 -1.64 2.20 13.41
C LEU A 152 -0.37 3.06 13.29
N ASP A 153 -0.35 4.20 13.98
CA ASP A 153 0.78 5.13 14.01
C ASP A 153 1.93 4.62 14.89
#